data_AF-A0A418M911-F1
#
_entry.id   AF-A0A418M911-F1
#
_cell.length_a   1.000
_cell.length_b   1.000
_cell.length_c   1.000
_cell.angle_alpha   90.00
_cell.angle_beta   90.00
_cell.angle_gamma   90.00
#
_symmetry.space_group_name_H-M   'P 1'
#
loop_
_entity.id
_entity.type
_entity.pdbx_description
1 polymer ?
#
loop_
_entity_poly.entity_id
_entity_poly.type
_entity_poly.pdbx_seq_one_letter_code
_entity_poly.pdbx_strand_id
1 'polypeptide(L)'
;MKLFISPVVRLLIFSLLIYLTACRPDEGTYQEEPTPDYTGTYQIVSVSAESPAAPAPAPSGTVAVVKIWGYTSIVSVTMTLNKEEVLAGELTLRKADGATYDMYIGNSIRYGSIDGKEVTLNYFKNNVKYTVVARK
;
A
#
# COMPACT_ATOMS: atom_id res chain seq x y z
N MET A 1 25.09 -11.06 61.39
CA MET A 1 23.62 -11.16 61.57
C MET A 1 23.05 -11.88 60.35
N LYS A 2 22.64 -13.15 60.46
CA LYS A 2 22.10 -13.93 59.33
C LYS A 2 20.61 -13.61 59.19
N LEU A 3 20.22 -12.89 58.13
CA LEU A 3 18.81 -12.63 57.83
C LEU A 3 18.13 -13.94 57.41
N PHE A 4 17.31 -14.49 58.31
CA PHE A 4 16.43 -15.62 58.03
C PHE A 4 15.22 -15.12 57.22
N ILE A 5 15.32 -15.21 55.90
CA ILE A 5 14.19 -14.96 55.02
C ILE A 5 13.30 -16.21 55.04
N SER A 6 12.06 -16.04 55.51
CA SER A 6 11.04 -17.10 55.53
C SER A 6 10.87 -17.75 54.15
N PRO A 7 10.67 -19.09 54.08
CA PRO A 7 10.48 -19.79 52.81
C PRO A 7 9.30 -19.25 51.98
N VAL A 8 8.28 -18.68 52.64
CA VAL A 8 7.13 -18.03 51.99
C VAL A 8 7.55 -16.73 51.30
N VAL A 9 8.44 -15.96 51.93
CA VAL A 9 8.99 -14.71 51.36
C VAL A 9 9.92 -15.02 50.19
N ARG A 10 10.70 -16.12 50.27
CA ARG A 10 11.51 -16.60 49.13
C ARG A 10 10.64 -17.01 47.94
N LEU A 11 9.51 -17.68 48.18
CA LEU A 11 8.59 -18.10 47.13
C LEU A 11 7.94 -16.87 46.44
N LEU A 12 7.50 -15.89 47.21
CA LEU A 12 6.94 -14.64 46.71
C LEU A 12 7.94 -13.84 45.85
N ILE A 13 9.20 -13.76 46.27
CA ILE A 13 10.26 -13.10 45.49
C ILE A 13 10.50 -13.84 44.17
N PHE A 14 10.52 -15.18 44.19
CA PHE A 14 10.67 -15.99 42.97
C PHE A 14 9.49 -15.81 42.00
N SER A 15 8.26 -15.80 42.51
CA SER A 15 7.06 -15.58 41.69
C SER A 15 7.04 -14.19 41.06
N LEU A 16 7.49 -13.15 41.80
CA LEU A 16 7.58 -11.78 41.29
C LEU A 16 8.65 -11.64 40.19
N LEU A 17 9.80 -12.32 40.36
CA LEU A 17 10.87 -12.35 39.35
C LEU A 17 10.43 -13.03 38.05
N ILE A 18 9.63 -14.10 38.12
CA ILE A 18 9.09 -14.78 36.93
C ILE A 18 8.05 -13.91 36.23
N TYR A 19 7.20 -13.20 36.98
CA TYR A 19 6.23 -12.26 36.38
C TYR A 19 6.90 -11.09 35.65
N LEU A 20 8.03 -10.59 36.18
CA LEU A 20 8.78 -9.50 35.55
C LEU A 20 9.55 -9.93 34.29
N THR A 21 9.91 -11.22 34.15
CA THR A 21 10.60 -11.73 32.94
C THR A 21 9.63 -12.25 31.87
N ALA A 22 8.43 -12.69 32.25
CA ALA A 22 7.40 -13.18 31.32
C ALA A 22 6.70 -12.06 30.52
N CYS A 23 6.85 -10.81 30.93
CA CYS A 23 6.27 -9.64 30.28
C CYS A 23 7.31 -8.78 29.56
N ARG A 24 8.36 -9.39 28.97
CA ARG A 24 9.10 -8.68 27.93
C ARG A 24 8.18 -8.56 26.73
N PRO A 25 7.82 -7.34 26.29
CA PRO A 25 7.15 -7.18 25.01
C PRO A 25 8.04 -7.86 23.97
N ASP A 26 7.44 -8.72 23.17
CA ASP A 26 8.09 -9.37 22.05
C ASP A 26 8.64 -8.25 21.17
N GLU A 27 9.95 -7.98 21.28
CA GLU A 27 10.70 -7.18 20.32
C GLU A 27 10.82 -8.02 19.05
N GLY A 28 9.67 -8.36 18.47
CA GLY A 28 9.59 -8.82 17.10
C GLY A 28 10.34 -7.78 16.30
N THR A 29 11.45 -8.19 15.72
CA THR A 29 12.19 -7.38 14.77
C THR A 29 11.26 -7.19 13.57
N TYR A 30 10.41 -6.17 13.64
CA TYR A 30 9.70 -5.66 12.47
C TYR A 30 10.80 -5.13 11.55
N GLN A 31 11.36 -6.01 10.73
CA GLN A 31 12.08 -5.58 9.54
C GLN A 31 11.04 -4.82 8.74
N GLU A 32 11.15 -3.49 8.75
CA GLU A 32 10.38 -2.63 7.88
C GLU A 32 10.68 -3.09 6.46
N GLU A 33 9.68 -3.70 5.81
CA GLU A 33 9.83 -4.14 4.42
C GLU A 33 10.30 -2.95 3.59
N PRO A 34 11.36 -3.10 2.78
CA PRO A 34 11.89 -2.00 1.98
C PRO A 34 10.76 -1.47 1.10
N THR A 35 10.53 -0.15 1.13
CA THR A 35 9.49 0.48 0.33
C THR A 35 9.74 0.18 -1.15
N PRO A 36 8.81 -0.48 -1.86
CA PRO A 36 8.97 -0.75 -3.29
C PRO A 36 9.16 0.54 -4.11
N ASP A 37 9.98 0.46 -5.16
CA ASP A 37 10.09 1.53 -6.13
C ASP A 37 8.91 1.50 -7.10
N TYR A 38 7.96 2.40 -6.84
CA TYR A 38 6.75 2.56 -7.65
C TYR A 38 6.96 3.37 -8.93
N THR A 39 8.10 4.03 -9.08
CA THR A 39 8.29 5.00 -10.16
C THR A 39 8.59 4.34 -11.49
N GLY A 40 8.15 4.98 -12.56
CA GLY A 40 8.40 4.55 -13.93
C GLY A 40 7.15 4.47 -14.79
N THR A 41 7.31 3.81 -15.94
CA THR A 41 6.27 3.67 -16.96
C THR A 41 5.80 2.22 -17.02
N TYR A 42 4.51 2.03 -16.82
CA TYR A 42 3.81 0.74 -16.90
C TYR A 42 3.07 0.66 -18.23
N GLN A 43 3.17 -0.46 -18.93
CA GLN A 43 2.43 -0.73 -20.17
C GLN A 43 1.04 -1.25 -19.83
N ILE A 44 0.00 -0.66 -20.44
CA ILE A 44 -1.38 -1.13 -20.24
C ILE A 44 -1.53 -2.51 -20.87
N VAL A 45 -1.92 -3.50 -20.06
CA VAL A 45 -2.13 -4.89 -20.49
C VAL A 45 -3.59 -5.28 -20.52
N SER A 46 -4.45 -4.57 -19.77
CA SER A 46 -5.89 -4.84 -19.74
C SER A 46 -6.68 -3.57 -19.49
N VAL A 47 -7.84 -3.47 -20.14
CA VAL A 47 -8.89 -2.52 -19.83
C VAL A 47 -10.21 -3.27 -19.77
N SER A 48 -10.98 -3.04 -18.72
CA SER A 48 -12.31 -3.62 -18.55
C SER A 48 -13.31 -2.52 -18.22
N ALA A 49 -14.57 -2.71 -18.62
CA ALA A 49 -15.67 -1.83 -18.27
C ALA A 49 -16.58 -2.55 -17.28
N GLU A 50 -17.09 -1.82 -16.28
CA GLU A 50 -18.08 -2.35 -15.34
C GLU A 50 -19.43 -2.63 -16.03
N SER A 51 -19.76 -1.85 -17.06
CA SER A 51 -21.00 -1.99 -17.82
C SER A 51 -20.80 -2.83 -19.08
N PRO A 52 -21.57 -3.91 -19.29
CA PRO A 52 -21.49 -4.71 -20.53
C PRO A 52 -22.00 -3.95 -21.77
N ALA A 53 -22.76 -2.87 -21.58
CA ALA A 53 -23.24 -2.02 -22.67
C ALA A 53 -22.17 -1.04 -23.19
N ALA A 54 -21.06 -0.88 -22.46
CA ALA A 54 -19.97 0.00 -22.84
C ALA A 54 -18.75 -0.85 -23.23
N PRO A 55 -18.37 -0.90 -24.53
CA PRO A 55 -17.21 -1.68 -24.94
C PRO A 55 -15.95 -1.14 -24.26
N ALA A 56 -15.14 -2.05 -23.71
CA ALA A 56 -13.83 -1.68 -23.21
C ALA A 56 -12.94 -1.28 -24.40
N PRO A 57 -12.22 -0.15 -24.31
CA PRO A 57 -11.27 0.23 -25.33
C PRO A 57 -10.11 -0.78 -25.41
N ALA A 58 -9.41 -0.83 -26.54
CA ALA A 58 -8.23 -1.68 -26.68
C ALA A 58 -7.16 -1.30 -25.63
N PRO A 59 -6.48 -2.29 -25.01
CA PRO A 59 -5.43 -2.06 -24.02
C PRO A 59 -4.14 -1.65 -24.73
N SER A 60 -4.04 -0.40 -25.13
CA SER A 60 -2.84 0.16 -25.76
C SER A 60 -2.55 1.51 -25.13
N GLY A 61 -1.42 1.62 -24.44
CA GLY A 61 -1.07 2.86 -23.75
C GLY A 61 -0.15 2.62 -22.56
N THR A 62 0.04 3.66 -21.77
CA THR A 62 0.94 3.64 -20.62
C THR A 62 0.36 4.33 -19.41
N VAL A 63 0.84 3.94 -18.24
CA VAL A 63 0.67 4.67 -16.99
C VAL A 63 2.06 5.09 -16.51
N ALA A 64 2.31 6.39 -16.42
CA ALA A 64 3.53 6.94 -15.83
C ALA A 64 3.27 7.31 -14.37
N VAL A 65 4.15 6.88 -13.48
CA VAL A 65 4.10 7.19 -12.04
C VAL A 65 5.39 7.87 -11.64
N VAL A 66 5.29 9.06 -11.08
CA VAL A 66 6.43 9.87 -10.65
C VAL A 66 6.25 10.27 -9.19
N LYS A 67 7.29 10.11 -8.39
CA LYS A 67 7.29 10.56 -7.00
C LYS A 67 7.39 12.08 -6.95
N ILE A 68 6.56 12.73 -6.13
CA ILE A 68 6.66 14.17 -5.91
C ILE A 68 7.76 14.45 -4.89
N TRP A 69 8.69 15.35 -5.24
CA TRP A 69 9.81 15.67 -4.37
C TRP A 69 9.33 16.25 -3.03
N GLY A 70 9.92 15.80 -1.93
CA GLY A 70 9.54 16.19 -0.57
C GLY A 70 8.36 15.41 0.02
N TYR A 71 7.66 14.59 -0.76
CA TYR A 71 6.53 13.76 -0.29
C TYR A 71 6.83 12.26 -0.45
N THR A 72 6.58 11.48 0.60
CA THR A 72 6.75 10.02 0.58
C THR A 72 5.47 9.30 0.19
N SER A 73 4.32 9.93 0.37
CA SER A 73 2.99 9.36 0.19
C SER A 73 2.20 10.00 -0.96
N ILE A 74 2.83 10.79 -1.84
CA ILE A 74 2.14 11.41 -2.98
C ILE A 74 2.92 11.12 -4.27
N VAL A 75 2.18 10.69 -5.29
CA VAL A 75 2.70 10.44 -6.64
C VAL A 75 1.89 11.23 -7.66
N SER A 76 2.57 11.70 -8.70
CA SER A 76 1.92 12.18 -9.93
C SER A 76 1.73 10.98 -10.86
N VAL A 77 0.49 10.82 -11.34
CA VAL A 77 0.11 9.75 -12.26
C VAL A 77 -0.41 10.36 -13.55
N THR A 78 0.09 9.86 -14.67
CA THR A 78 -0.41 10.18 -16.01
C THR A 78 -0.76 8.87 -16.72
N MET A 79 -2.00 8.74 -17.18
CA MET A 79 -2.47 7.59 -17.94
C MET A 79 -2.82 8.02 -19.36
N THR A 80 -2.10 7.46 -20.32
CA THR A 80 -2.37 7.63 -21.74
C THR A 80 -2.95 6.33 -22.28
N LEU A 81 -4.17 6.37 -22.79
CA LEU A 81 -4.87 5.23 -23.37
C LEU A 81 -5.24 5.56 -24.81
N ASN A 82 -4.84 4.71 -25.75
CA ASN A 82 -5.06 4.88 -27.19
C ASN A 82 -4.63 6.26 -27.72
N LYS A 83 -3.48 6.77 -27.22
CA LYS A 83 -2.90 8.09 -27.55
C LYS A 83 -3.69 9.30 -27.02
N GLU A 84 -4.69 9.08 -26.18
CA GLU A 84 -5.42 10.11 -25.45
C GLU A 84 -4.98 10.09 -23.98
N GLU A 85 -4.72 11.27 -23.40
CA GLU A 85 -4.54 11.38 -21.95
C GLU A 85 -5.91 11.26 -21.28
N VAL A 86 -6.09 10.22 -20.47
CA VAL A 86 -7.36 9.93 -19.79
C VAL A 86 -7.31 10.32 -18.31
N LEU A 87 -6.10 10.42 -17.75
CA LEU A 87 -5.88 10.89 -16.40
C LEU A 87 -4.53 11.61 -16.31
N ALA A 88 -4.52 12.75 -15.65
CA ALA A 88 -3.32 13.39 -15.13
C ALA A 88 -3.65 14.00 -13.76
N GLY A 89 -2.92 13.62 -12.73
CA GLY A 89 -3.17 14.14 -11.38
C GLY A 89 -2.33 13.51 -10.29
N GLU A 90 -2.46 14.06 -9.09
CA GLU A 90 -1.76 13.57 -7.90
C GLU A 90 -2.62 12.57 -7.13
N LEU A 91 -2.02 11.46 -6.73
CA LEU A 91 -2.65 10.42 -5.90
C LEU A 91 -1.88 10.23 -4.61
N THR A 92 -2.61 10.13 -3.50
CA THR A 92 -2.06 9.78 -2.19
C THR A 92 -1.95 8.27 -2.06
N LEU A 93 -0.75 7.79 -1.72
CA LEU A 93 -0.45 6.40 -1.42
C LEU A 93 -0.74 6.08 0.05
N ARG A 94 -1.42 4.96 0.29
CA ARG A 94 -1.61 4.40 1.63
C ARG A 94 -1.26 2.92 1.59
N LYS A 95 -0.41 2.45 2.49
CA LYS A 95 -0.02 1.03 2.56
C LYS A 95 -1.28 0.20 2.78
N ALA A 96 -1.49 -0.78 1.90
CA ALA A 96 -2.62 -1.70 1.97
C ALA A 96 -2.18 -3.01 2.63
N ASP A 97 -1.22 -3.70 2.01
CA ASP A 97 -0.64 -4.95 2.51
C ASP A 97 0.70 -5.22 1.83
N GLY A 98 1.69 -5.73 2.57
CA GLY A 98 3.04 -5.99 2.06
C GLY A 98 3.64 -4.83 1.23
N ALA A 99 3.96 -5.13 -0.03
CA ALA A 99 4.45 -4.18 -1.04
C ALA A 99 3.33 -3.35 -1.74
N THR A 100 2.07 -3.60 -1.44
CA THR A 100 0.93 -3.00 -2.15
C THR A 100 0.43 -1.74 -1.43
N TYR A 101 0.21 -0.68 -2.21
CA TYR A 101 -0.34 0.57 -1.76
C TYR A 101 -1.63 0.88 -2.51
N ASP A 102 -2.63 1.33 -1.78
CA ASP A 102 -3.82 1.91 -2.36
C ASP A 102 -3.55 3.37 -2.76
N MET A 103 -4.08 3.76 -3.91
CA MET A 103 -3.99 5.11 -4.45
C MET A 103 -5.32 5.84 -4.25
N TYR A 104 -5.29 7.04 -3.67
CA TYR A 104 -6.47 7.84 -3.38
C TYR A 104 -6.43 9.21 -4.07
N ILE A 105 -7.57 9.67 -4.58
CA ILE A 105 -7.78 11.10 -4.88
C ILE A 105 -8.14 11.79 -3.57
N GLY A 106 -7.31 12.76 -3.18
CA GLY A 106 -7.40 13.39 -1.86
C GLY A 106 -7.38 12.33 -0.76
N ASN A 107 -8.32 12.42 0.17
CA ASN A 107 -8.33 11.55 1.35
C ASN A 107 -9.37 10.43 1.38
N SER A 108 -10.25 10.35 0.36
CA SER A 108 -11.52 9.61 0.53
C SER A 108 -11.84 8.65 -0.61
N ILE A 109 -11.37 8.90 -1.83
CA ILE A 109 -11.77 8.12 -3.00
C ILE A 109 -10.63 7.21 -3.41
N ARG A 110 -10.76 5.91 -3.16
CA ARG A 110 -9.81 4.91 -3.65
C ARG A 110 -9.91 4.83 -5.17
N TYR A 111 -8.83 5.21 -5.83
CA TYR A 111 -8.73 5.28 -7.27
C TYR A 111 -8.05 4.03 -7.85
N GLY A 112 -7.19 3.36 -7.09
CA GLY A 112 -6.46 2.21 -7.60
C GLY A 112 -5.49 1.60 -6.59
N SER A 113 -4.56 0.79 -7.08
CA SER A 113 -3.48 0.18 -6.30
C SER A 113 -2.20 0.04 -7.10
N ILE A 114 -1.06 -0.01 -6.40
CA ILE A 114 0.28 -0.10 -6.98
C ILE A 114 1.20 -0.93 -6.09
N ASP A 115 2.04 -1.78 -6.68
CA ASP A 115 3.00 -2.62 -5.94
C ASP A 115 4.45 -2.56 -6.49
N GLY A 116 4.70 -1.69 -7.48
CA GLY A 116 5.99 -1.51 -8.15
C GLY A 116 6.17 -2.39 -9.39
N LYS A 117 5.29 -3.37 -9.61
CA LYS A 117 5.26 -4.23 -10.80
C LYS A 117 3.98 -4.01 -11.61
N GLU A 118 2.87 -3.80 -10.92
CA GLU A 118 1.55 -3.58 -11.49
C GLU A 118 0.91 -2.31 -10.91
N VAL A 119 0.18 -1.63 -11.78
CA VAL A 119 -0.68 -0.49 -11.44
C VAL A 119 -2.09 -0.83 -11.90
N THR A 120 -3.04 -0.77 -10.96
CA THR A 120 -4.47 -0.82 -11.27
C THR A 120 -5.08 0.57 -11.04
N LEU A 121 -5.78 1.12 -12.04
CA LEU A 121 -6.46 2.41 -11.95
C LEU A 121 -7.93 2.25 -12.35
N ASN A 122 -8.81 2.98 -11.66
CA ASN A 122 -10.22 3.06 -12.01
C ASN A 122 -10.55 4.47 -12.46
N TYR A 123 -11.01 4.65 -13.70
CA TYR A 123 -11.47 5.94 -14.19
C TYR A 123 -12.92 5.88 -14.64
N PHE A 124 -13.59 7.04 -14.69
CA PHE A 124 -14.98 7.14 -15.14
C PHE A 124 -15.04 7.89 -16.46
N LYS A 125 -15.75 7.33 -17.44
CA LYS A 125 -16.08 7.99 -18.71
C LYS A 125 -17.56 7.71 -19.01
N ASN A 126 -18.33 8.76 -19.29
CA ASN A 126 -19.78 8.66 -19.57
C ASN A 126 -20.55 7.87 -18.48
N ASN A 127 -20.27 8.13 -17.20
CA ASN A 127 -20.85 7.42 -16.04
C ASN A 127 -20.58 5.91 -15.99
N VAL A 128 -19.62 5.41 -16.76
CA VAL A 128 -19.14 4.02 -16.69
C VAL A 128 -17.77 3.99 -16.06
N LYS A 129 -17.59 3.10 -15.08
CA LYS A 129 -16.28 2.79 -14.50
C LYS A 129 -15.51 1.88 -15.43
N TYR A 130 -14.26 2.25 -15.67
CA TYR A 130 -13.28 1.44 -16.38
C TYR A 130 -12.14 1.11 -15.43
N THR A 131 -11.71 -0.14 -15.44
CA THR A 131 -10.54 -0.61 -14.69
C THR A 131 -9.41 -0.92 -15.66
N VAL A 132 -8.29 -0.25 -15.47
CA VAL A 132 -7.06 -0.38 -16.25
C VAL A 132 -6.02 -1.10 -15.40
N VAL A 133 -5.37 -2.10 -16.01
CA VAL A 133 -4.22 -2.78 -15.41
C VAL A 133 -3.01 -2.54 -16.30
N ALA A 134 -1.92 -2.07 -15.70
CA ALA A 134 -0.66 -1.78 -16.38
C ALA A 134 0.52 -2.43 -15.64
N ARG A 135 1.55 -2.87 -16.37
CA ARG A 135 2.70 -3.61 -15.81
C ARG A 135 4.04 -3.05 -16.28
N LYS A 136 5.06 -3.15 -15.43
CA LYS A 136 6.44 -2.74 -15.70
C LYS A 136 7.31 -3.95 -16.08
#